data_AF-K2PVN4-F1
#
_entry.id   AF-K2PVN4-F1
#
_cell.length_a   1.000
_cell.length_b   1.000
_cell.length_c   1.000
_cell.angle_alpha   90.00
_cell.angle_beta   90.00
_cell.angle_gamma   90.00
#
_symmetry.space_group_name_H-M   'P 1'
#
loop_
_entity.id
_entity.type
_entity.pdbx_description
1 polymer ?
#
loop_
_entity_poly.entity_id
_entity_poly.type
_entity_poly.pdbx_seq_one_letter_code
_entity_poly.pdbx_strand_id
1 'polypeptide(L)'
;MNKQRYLIIGVLMLSFFTTQQVFGQSEEQLELEARKERLQEEISRFNALLSQKKKEKTTVLEDVEDLDRKIRMRKELIKVTNDQTNLLNRQINNNINKISKLRDDLKELKGDYAEMIKKSFRSKSQQSRIMFLLSSEDFLQAYKRIQYMKQYTSFRKDQADQIQSKTTELQQLNQGLVVQREEKESLIVENRKEQEALQRELNTQQGLISSIKAKENEYASQIRERQRESDAIDRQIDKMIRDAIAKANANNKETTVEKREAASKSSNFALTAEAKLIDADFKSNKGKLPWPVEKGIVKMRYGKQPHPIVRSVTIQSNGVRIATEVHSKARAIYRGKVIAVQAIKGGNKAVLVQHGNYISVYNNLSRVYVSEGDKVSTKQDLGEVFTSPSTNETILKFMIYDNTKTDNPANWIYRM
;
A
#
# COMPACT_ATOMS: atom_id res chain seq x y z
N MET A 1 -41.41 -34.30 -13.44
CA MET A 1 -40.78 -32.97 -13.49
C MET A 1 -40.79 -32.16 -12.18
N ASN A 2 -41.41 -32.60 -11.08
CA ASN A 2 -41.53 -31.78 -9.87
C ASN A 2 -40.51 -32.06 -8.74
N LYS A 3 -39.80 -33.21 -8.71
CA LYS A 3 -38.84 -33.50 -7.62
C LYS A 3 -37.47 -32.81 -7.75
N GLN A 4 -36.99 -32.51 -8.97
CA GLN A 4 -35.72 -31.80 -9.16
C GLN A 4 -35.80 -30.29 -8.86
N ARG A 5 -37.00 -29.69 -8.95
CA ARG A 5 -37.20 -28.27 -8.61
C ARG A 5 -37.10 -28.00 -7.10
N TYR A 6 -37.54 -28.93 -6.25
CA TYR A 6 -37.39 -28.78 -4.79
C TYR A 6 -35.95 -29.00 -4.30
N LEU A 7 -35.15 -29.80 -5.01
CA LEU A 7 -33.72 -29.97 -4.68
C LEU A 7 -32.91 -28.70 -5.00
N ILE A 8 -33.23 -28.01 -6.11
CA ILE A 8 -32.58 -26.75 -6.50
C ILE A 8 -33.01 -25.58 -5.62
N ILE A 9 -34.28 -25.54 -5.19
CA ILE A 9 -34.79 -24.52 -4.25
C ILE A 9 -34.23 -24.74 -2.83
N GLY A 10 -34.00 -25.99 -2.42
CA GLY A 10 -33.34 -26.31 -1.15
C GLY A 10 -31.86 -25.91 -1.09
N VAL A 11 -31.13 -25.98 -2.21
CA VAL A 11 -29.71 -25.57 -2.30
C VAL A 11 -29.55 -24.05 -2.45
N LEU A 12 -30.52 -23.36 -3.05
CA LEU A 12 -30.56 -21.89 -3.12
C LEU A 12 -31.01 -21.22 -1.81
N MET A 13 -31.78 -21.91 -0.96
CA MET A 13 -32.11 -21.44 0.40
C MET A 13 -30.97 -21.63 1.41
N LEU A 14 -30.05 -22.58 1.16
CA LEU A 14 -28.91 -22.82 2.05
C LEU A 14 -27.71 -21.88 1.79
N SER A 15 -27.72 -21.14 0.68
CA SER A 15 -26.67 -20.16 0.33
C SER A 15 -26.99 -18.72 0.75
N PHE A 16 -28.18 -18.46 1.30
CA PHE A 16 -28.61 -17.13 1.73
C PHE A 16 -28.50 -16.87 3.24
N PHE A 17 -27.98 -17.83 4.02
CA PHE A 17 -27.85 -17.71 5.49
C PHE A 17 -26.41 -17.56 6.02
N THR A 18 -25.41 -17.37 5.15
CA THR A 18 -24.01 -17.20 5.55
C THR A 18 -23.48 -15.77 5.43
N THR A 19 -24.31 -14.81 5.06
CA THR A 19 -23.87 -13.41 4.99
C THR A 19 -24.31 -12.64 6.23
N GLN A 20 -23.33 -12.01 6.89
CA GLN A 20 -23.42 -11.06 8.01
C GLN A 20 -23.02 -11.59 9.40
N GLN A 21 -21.78 -12.06 9.50
CA GLN A 21 -20.91 -11.64 10.61
C GLN A 21 -19.69 -10.94 10.03
N VAL A 22 -19.87 -9.69 9.56
CA VAL A 22 -18.74 -8.80 9.34
C VAL A 22 -18.30 -8.34 10.73
N PHE A 23 -17.35 -9.05 11.33
CA PHE A 23 -16.60 -8.51 12.45
C PHE A 23 -15.97 -7.20 11.97
N GLY A 24 -16.36 -6.09 12.60
CA GLY A 24 -15.89 -4.75 12.24
C GLY A 24 -14.39 -4.62 12.49
N GLN A 25 -13.61 -4.96 11.48
CA GLN A 25 -12.18 -4.73 11.46
C GLN A 25 -11.95 -3.21 11.45
N SER A 26 -11.14 -2.70 12.38
CA SER A 26 -10.87 -1.27 12.44
C SER A 26 -10.13 -0.81 11.18
N GLU A 27 -10.39 0.41 10.72
CA GLU A 27 -9.68 1.03 9.58
C GLU A 27 -8.15 0.97 9.76
N GLU A 28 -7.66 1.21 10.99
CA GLU A 28 -6.25 1.08 11.37
C GLU A 28 -5.68 -0.33 11.13
N GLN A 29 -6.48 -1.38 11.40
CA GLN A 29 -6.06 -2.77 11.19
C GLN A 29 -5.96 -3.11 9.70
N LEU A 30 -6.95 -2.70 8.91
CA LEU A 30 -6.95 -2.87 7.45
C LEU A 30 -5.76 -2.16 6.78
N GLU A 31 -5.42 -0.96 7.24
CA GLU A 31 -4.27 -0.22 6.72
C GLU A 31 -2.95 -0.96 7.01
N LEU A 32 -2.78 -1.45 8.24
CA LEU A 32 -1.58 -2.19 8.63
C LEU A 32 -1.45 -3.51 7.88
N GLU A 33 -2.55 -4.24 7.66
CA GLU A 33 -2.57 -5.48 6.87
C GLU A 33 -2.21 -5.22 5.41
N ALA A 34 -2.84 -4.23 4.77
CA ALA A 34 -2.49 -3.84 3.41
C ALA A 34 -1.03 -3.37 3.31
N ARG A 35 -0.49 -2.73 4.36
CA ARG A 35 0.92 -2.33 4.39
C ARG A 35 1.85 -3.52 4.53
N LYS A 36 1.53 -4.49 5.38
CA LYS A 36 2.29 -5.73 5.56
C LYS A 36 2.33 -6.53 4.25
N GLU A 37 1.19 -6.74 3.61
CA GLU A 37 1.08 -7.48 2.35
C GLU A 37 1.93 -6.84 1.25
N ARG A 38 1.85 -5.51 1.10
CA ARG A 38 2.70 -4.77 0.15
C ARG A 38 4.20 -4.96 0.42
N LEU A 39 4.62 -4.89 1.68
CA LEU A 39 6.03 -5.10 2.06
C LEU A 39 6.48 -6.54 1.77
N GLN A 40 5.63 -7.53 2.03
CA GLN A 40 5.92 -8.93 1.71
C GLN A 40 6.04 -9.15 0.20
N GLU A 41 5.16 -8.55 -0.61
CA GLU A 41 5.28 -8.56 -2.07
C GLU A 41 6.58 -7.90 -2.54
N GLU A 42 6.94 -6.74 -1.98
CA GLU A 42 8.17 -6.02 -2.33
C GLU A 42 9.41 -6.86 -2.00
N ILE A 43 9.45 -7.49 -0.81
CA ILE A 43 10.52 -8.40 -0.40
C ILE A 43 10.59 -9.62 -1.33
N SER A 44 9.46 -10.21 -1.69
CA SER A 44 9.39 -11.35 -2.61
C SER A 44 9.94 -11.02 -3.99
N ARG A 45 9.50 -9.88 -4.56
CA ARG A 45 10.02 -9.35 -5.83
C ARG A 45 11.52 -9.06 -5.74
N PHE A 46 11.98 -8.49 -4.64
CA PHE A 46 13.41 -8.21 -4.44
C PHE A 46 14.23 -9.50 -4.40
N ASN A 47 13.78 -10.52 -3.68
CA ASN A 47 14.44 -11.81 -3.63
C ASN A 47 14.46 -12.51 -5.01
N ALA A 48 13.40 -12.36 -5.80
CA ALA A 48 13.37 -12.85 -7.17
C ALA A 48 14.46 -12.18 -8.03
N LEU A 49 14.58 -10.85 -7.97
CA LEU A 49 15.64 -10.09 -8.66
C LEU A 49 17.04 -10.51 -8.19
N LEU A 50 17.24 -10.72 -6.88
CA LEU A 50 18.52 -11.20 -6.35
C LEU A 50 18.87 -12.61 -6.81
N SER A 51 17.89 -13.51 -6.94
CA SER A 51 18.14 -14.87 -7.42
C SER A 51 18.56 -14.91 -8.90
N GLN A 52 18.02 -14.00 -9.71
CA GLN A 52 18.45 -13.81 -11.10
C GLN A 52 19.88 -13.25 -11.19
N LYS A 53 20.24 -12.30 -10.31
CA LYS A 53 21.58 -11.69 -10.24
C LYS A 53 22.68 -12.66 -9.80
N LYS A 54 22.40 -13.55 -8.83
CA LYS A 54 23.37 -14.50 -8.25
C LYS A 54 24.05 -15.48 -9.22
N LYS A 55 23.54 -15.63 -10.45
CA LYS A 55 24.14 -16.51 -11.46
C LYS A 55 25.43 -15.96 -12.08
N GLU A 56 25.78 -14.71 -11.78
CA GLU A 56 26.92 -14.00 -12.36
C GLU A 56 27.77 -13.29 -11.29
N LYS A 57 28.93 -12.73 -11.67
CA LYS A 57 29.86 -12.06 -10.73
C LYS A 57 29.29 -10.74 -10.20
N THR A 58 29.14 -10.61 -8.89
CA THR A 58 28.77 -9.36 -8.21
C THR A 58 29.97 -8.71 -7.52
N THR A 59 29.92 -7.39 -7.33
CA THR A 59 30.92 -6.66 -6.53
C THR A 59 30.52 -6.62 -5.06
N VAL A 60 31.50 -6.59 -4.16
CA VAL A 60 31.24 -6.51 -2.71
C VAL A 60 30.42 -5.27 -2.34
N LEU A 61 30.65 -4.14 -3.01
CA LEU A 61 29.87 -2.91 -2.80
C LEU A 61 28.38 -3.12 -3.12
N GLU A 62 28.08 -3.78 -4.23
CA GLU A 62 26.69 -4.07 -4.63
C GLU A 62 26.01 -5.05 -3.69
N ASP A 63 26.72 -6.10 -3.26
CA ASP A 63 26.17 -7.07 -2.31
C ASP A 63 25.77 -6.39 -0.99
N VAL A 64 26.58 -5.43 -0.52
CA VAL A 64 26.27 -4.66 0.69
C VAL A 64 25.08 -3.73 0.48
N GLU A 65 24.97 -3.07 -0.67
CA GLU A 65 23.80 -2.24 -1.00
C GLU A 65 22.51 -3.04 -1.07
N ASP A 66 22.56 -4.23 -1.69
CA ASP A 66 21.42 -5.14 -1.80
C ASP A 66 21.01 -5.67 -0.43
N LEU A 67 21.98 -6.03 0.40
CA LEU A 67 21.75 -6.46 1.79
C LEU A 67 21.18 -5.33 2.65
N ASP A 68 21.69 -4.11 2.52
CA ASP A 68 21.21 -2.92 3.23
C ASP A 68 19.75 -2.58 2.85
N ARG A 69 19.38 -2.73 1.57
CA ARG A 69 17.97 -2.64 1.11
C ARG A 69 17.11 -3.71 1.76
N LYS A 70 17.56 -4.97 1.76
CA LYS A 70 16.85 -6.10 2.38
C LYS A 70 16.59 -5.86 3.86
N ILE A 71 17.61 -5.40 4.59
CA ILE A 71 17.55 -5.05 6.01
C ILE A 71 16.52 -3.95 6.27
N ARG A 72 16.47 -2.89 5.44
CA ARG A 72 15.47 -1.83 5.60
C ARG A 72 14.05 -2.34 5.43
N MET A 73 13.76 -3.11 4.38
CA MET A 73 12.43 -3.66 4.15
C MET A 73 12.02 -4.60 5.29
N ARG A 74 12.95 -5.43 5.77
CA ARG A 74 12.69 -6.34 6.90
C ARG A 74 12.44 -5.59 8.20
N LYS A 75 13.20 -4.52 8.49
CA LYS A 75 12.95 -3.64 9.65
C LYS A 75 11.56 -3.01 9.58
N GLU A 76 11.13 -2.56 8.40
CA GLU A 76 9.80 -1.99 8.24
C GLU A 76 8.69 -3.05 8.41
N LEU A 77 8.89 -4.27 7.88
CA LEU A 77 7.97 -5.39 8.09
C LEU A 77 7.81 -5.74 9.58
N ILE A 78 8.93 -5.82 10.31
CA ILE A 78 8.93 -6.05 11.76
C ILE A 78 8.19 -4.93 12.50
N LYS A 79 8.44 -3.67 12.12
CA LYS A 79 7.75 -2.51 12.71
C LYS A 79 6.23 -2.59 12.50
N VAL A 80 5.77 -2.81 11.27
CA VAL A 80 4.34 -2.93 10.96
C VAL A 80 3.70 -4.10 11.71
N THR A 81 4.40 -5.23 11.82
CA THR A 81 3.91 -6.41 12.56
C THR A 81 3.82 -6.15 14.07
N ASN A 82 4.75 -5.39 14.64
CA ASN A 82 4.67 -4.92 16.03
C ASN A 82 3.47 -3.98 16.23
N ASP A 83 3.24 -3.05 15.30
CA ASP A 83 2.10 -2.12 15.37
C ASP A 83 0.76 -2.89 15.33
N GLN A 84 0.64 -3.90 14.47
CA GLN A 84 -0.52 -4.82 14.45
C GLN A 84 -0.70 -5.55 15.78
N THR A 85 0.39 -6.11 16.33
CA THR A 85 0.37 -6.83 17.60
C THR A 85 -0.07 -5.92 18.76
N ASN A 86 0.38 -4.67 18.76
CA ASN A 86 -0.01 -3.67 19.76
C ASN A 86 -1.47 -3.24 19.63
N LEU A 87 -1.98 -3.09 18.40
CA LEU A 87 -3.39 -2.82 18.14
C LEU A 87 -4.27 -3.97 18.64
N LEU A 88 -3.95 -5.21 18.26
CA LEU A 88 -4.67 -6.41 18.74
C LEU A 88 -4.62 -6.50 20.27
N ASN A 89 -3.49 -6.18 20.90
CA ASN A 89 -3.37 -6.17 22.36
C ASN A 89 -4.32 -5.16 23.02
N ARG A 90 -4.46 -3.95 22.46
CA ARG A 90 -5.42 -2.95 22.94
C ARG A 90 -6.87 -3.44 22.79
N GLN A 91 -7.20 -4.03 21.64
CA GLN A 91 -8.54 -4.58 21.38
C GLN A 91 -8.88 -5.73 22.34
N ILE A 92 -7.94 -6.66 22.55
CA ILE A 92 -8.05 -7.78 23.51
C ILE A 92 -8.33 -7.25 24.91
N ASN A 93 -7.55 -6.27 25.40
CA ASN A 93 -7.75 -5.71 26.73
C ASN A 93 -9.11 -5.02 26.88
N ASN A 94 -9.56 -4.29 25.86
CA ASN A 94 -10.89 -3.69 25.84
C ASN A 94 -12.00 -4.75 25.88
N ASN A 95 -11.84 -5.83 25.14
CA ASN A 95 -12.80 -6.94 25.12
C ASN A 95 -12.81 -7.70 26.47
N ILE A 96 -11.66 -7.90 27.11
CA ILE A 96 -11.58 -8.48 28.46
C ILE A 96 -12.35 -7.62 29.46
N ASN A 97 -12.18 -6.29 29.43
CA ASN A 97 -12.91 -5.39 30.32
C ASN A 97 -14.43 -5.44 30.08
N LYS A 98 -14.86 -5.47 28.81
CA LYS A 98 -16.29 -5.64 28.45
C LYS A 98 -16.85 -6.97 28.94
N ILE A 99 -16.10 -8.06 28.74
CA ILE A 99 -16.46 -9.40 29.21
C ILE A 99 -16.60 -9.42 30.73
N SER A 100 -15.68 -8.80 31.46
CA SER A 100 -15.77 -8.69 32.93
C SER A 100 -17.05 -7.97 33.34
N LYS A 101 -17.32 -6.80 32.76
CA LYS A 101 -18.53 -6.01 33.07
C LYS A 101 -19.81 -6.78 32.75
N LEU A 102 -19.89 -7.45 31.59
CA LEU A 102 -21.05 -8.27 31.23
C LEU A 102 -21.25 -9.46 32.17
N ARG A 103 -20.16 -10.07 32.67
CA ARG A 103 -20.25 -11.14 33.67
C ARG A 103 -20.80 -10.65 34.99
N ASP A 104 -20.37 -9.47 35.44
CA ASP A 104 -20.86 -8.84 36.67
C ASP A 104 -22.34 -8.45 36.53
N ASP A 105 -22.71 -7.77 35.43
CA ASP A 105 -24.10 -7.43 35.11
C ASP A 105 -25.01 -8.67 35.07
N LEU A 106 -24.55 -9.74 34.41
CA LEU A 106 -25.31 -10.99 34.32
C LEU A 106 -25.45 -11.68 35.68
N LYS A 107 -24.46 -11.56 36.56
CA LYS A 107 -24.51 -12.12 37.91
C LYS A 107 -25.59 -11.41 38.72
N GLU A 108 -25.62 -10.07 38.68
CA GLU A 108 -26.63 -9.25 39.36
C GLU A 108 -28.04 -9.53 38.81
N LEU A 109 -28.22 -9.42 37.48
CA LEU A 109 -29.51 -9.67 36.82
C LEU A 109 -30.07 -11.07 37.09
N LYS A 110 -29.22 -12.11 37.04
CA LYS A 110 -29.65 -13.48 37.35
C LYS A 110 -29.99 -13.65 38.83
N GLY A 111 -29.28 -12.96 39.73
CA GLY A 111 -29.58 -12.94 41.16
C GLY A 111 -30.96 -12.34 41.44
N ASP A 112 -31.21 -11.14 40.93
CA ASP A 112 -32.50 -10.44 41.08
C ASP A 112 -33.65 -11.24 40.46
N TYR A 113 -33.42 -11.78 39.26
CA TYR A 113 -34.40 -12.61 38.59
C TYR A 113 -34.73 -13.86 39.40
N ALA A 114 -33.72 -14.54 39.97
CA ALA A 114 -33.93 -15.71 40.81
C ALA A 114 -34.71 -15.37 42.10
N GLU A 115 -34.40 -14.25 42.76
CA GLU A 115 -35.12 -13.81 43.96
C GLU A 115 -36.59 -13.50 43.64
N MET A 116 -36.82 -12.79 42.54
CA MET A 116 -38.15 -12.46 42.05
C MET A 116 -38.97 -13.73 41.73
N ILE A 117 -38.37 -14.71 41.05
CA ILE A 117 -39.00 -16.00 40.78
C ILE A 117 -39.31 -16.76 42.08
N LYS A 118 -38.41 -16.74 43.07
CA LYS A 118 -38.62 -17.36 44.39
C LYS A 118 -39.78 -16.71 45.16
N LYS A 119 -39.87 -15.37 45.16
CA LYS A 119 -40.99 -14.61 45.77
C LYS A 119 -42.31 -14.90 45.04
N SER A 120 -42.30 -14.93 43.70
CA SER A 120 -43.46 -15.33 42.91
C SER A 120 -43.86 -16.79 43.13
N PHE A 121 -42.90 -17.68 43.42
CA PHE A 121 -43.16 -19.08 43.75
C PHE A 121 -43.85 -19.20 45.12
N ARG A 122 -43.41 -18.46 46.14
CA ARG A 122 -44.02 -18.51 47.48
C ARG A 122 -45.45 -17.97 47.50
N SER A 123 -45.82 -17.11 46.56
CA SER A 123 -47.16 -16.54 46.38
C SER A 123 -48.05 -17.33 45.39
N LYS A 124 -47.67 -18.56 45.02
CA LYS A 124 -48.15 -19.31 43.82
C LYS A 124 -49.60 -19.73 43.74
N SER A 125 -50.43 -19.57 44.76
CA SER A 125 -51.82 -20.02 44.63
C SER A 125 -52.53 -19.19 43.55
N GLN A 126 -53.01 -19.82 42.47
CA GLN A 126 -53.87 -19.13 41.49
C GLN A 126 -55.15 -18.60 42.15
N GLN A 127 -55.62 -19.31 43.19
CA GLN A 127 -56.63 -18.82 44.12
C GLN A 127 -56.20 -17.48 44.73
N SER A 128 -54.93 -17.33 45.14
CA SER A 128 -54.40 -16.09 45.73
C SER A 128 -54.40 -14.91 44.76
N ARG A 129 -54.21 -15.10 43.45
CA ARG A 129 -54.27 -13.98 42.48
C ARG A 129 -55.69 -13.49 42.25
N ILE A 130 -56.63 -14.41 42.02
CA ILE A 130 -58.05 -14.04 41.86
C ILE A 130 -58.57 -13.50 43.18
N MET A 131 -58.25 -14.13 44.32
CA MET A 131 -58.62 -13.66 45.65
C MET A 131 -57.98 -12.32 46.01
N PHE A 132 -56.75 -12.04 45.55
CA PHE A 132 -56.12 -10.72 45.70
C PHE A 132 -56.79 -9.64 44.85
N LEU A 133 -57.33 -9.99 43.69
CA LEU A 133 -58.12 -9.03 42.91
C LEU A 133 -59.52 -8.84 43.52
N LEU A 134 -60.14 -9.91 43.98
CA LEU A 134 -61.48 -9.91 44.59
C LEU A 134 -61.49 -9.36 46.03
N SER A 135 -60.36 -9.35 46.75
CA SER A 135 -60.22 -8.71 48.08
C SER A 135 -59.95 -7.20 48.00
N SER A 136 -60.37 -6.56 46.90
CA SER A 136 -60.27 -5.11 46.75
C SER A 136 -61.49 -4.45 47.39
N GLU A 137 -61.28 -3.35 48.09
CA GLU A 137 -62.32 -2.54 48.74
C GLU A 137 -63.20 -1.80 47.70
N ASP A 138 -62.63 -1.46 46.54
CA ASP A 138 -63.34 -0.81 45.43
C ASP A 138 -62.78 -1.20 44.04
N PHE A 139 -63.51 -0.79 42.99
CA PHE A 139 -63.14 -1.06 41.60
C PHE A 139 -61.83 -0.38 41.16
N LEU A 140 -61.54 0.82 41.67
CA LEU A 140 -60.32 1.56 41.34
C LEU A 140 -59.09 0.83 41.88
N GLN A 141 -59.17 0.26 43.08
CA GLN A 141 -58.14 -0.54 43.71
C GLN A 141 -57.92 -1.85 42.95
N ALA A 142 -58.99 -2.54 42.55
CA ALA A 142 -58.90 -3.75 41.72
C ALA A 142 -58.22 -3.45 40.38
N TYR A 143 -58.59 -2.36 39.71
CA TYR A 143 -57.96 -1.92 38.46
C TYR A 143 -56.47 -1.62 38.63
N LYS A 144 -56.08 -0.89 39.68
CA LYS A 144 -54.66 -0.63 40.01
C LYS A 144 -53.88 -1.93 40.26
N ARG A 145 -54.45 -2.89 41.02
CA ARG A 145 -53.83 -4.20 41.26
C ARG A 145 -53.59 -4.98 39.96
N ILE A 146 -54.55 -4.95 39.01
CA ILE A 146 -54.36 -5.54 37.67
C ILE A 146 -53.21 -4.87 36.91
N GLN A 147 -53.15 -3.53 36.93
CA GLN A 147 -52.07 -2.80 36.26
C GLN A 147 -50.70 -3.13 36.85
N TYR A 148 -50.58 -3.24 38.17
CA TYR A 148 -49.33 -3.66 38.82
C TYR A 148 -48.94 -5.09 38.47
N MET A 149 -49.89 -6.03 38.41
CA MET A 149 -49.61 -7.40 37.96
C MET A 149 -49.10 -7.42 36.52
N LYS A 150 -49.71 -6.63 35.62
CA LYS A 150 -49.25 -6.49 34.23
C LYS A 150 -47.84 -5.91 34.15
N GLN A 151 -47.57 -4.84 34.90
CA GLN A 151 -46.25 -4.21 34.97
C GLN A 151 -45.19 -5.20 35.48
N TYR A 152 -45.51 -5.97 36.53
CA TYR A 152 -44.62 -6.99 37.07
C TYR A 152 -44.31 -8.10 36.06
N THR A 153 -45.32 -8.61 35.34
CA THR A 153 -45.10 -9.60 34.28
C THR A 153 -44.28 -9.03 33.12
N SER A 154 -44.49 -7.75 32.76
CA SER A 154 -43.66 -7.08 31.74
C SER A 154 -42.21 -6.99 32.20
N PHE A 155 -41.96 -6.47 33.40
CA PHE A 155 -40.61 -6.35 33.97
C PHE A 155 -39.89 -7.70 34.04
N ARG A 156 -40.60 -8.77 34.41
CA ARG A 156 -40.09 -10.14 34.38
C ARG A 156 -39.61 -10.58 33.01
N LYS A 157 -40.40 -10.29 31.98
CA LYS A 157 -40.07 -10.61 30.59
C LYS A 157 -38.85 -9.80 30.14
N ASP A 158 -38.85 -8.50 30.42
CA ASP A 158 -37.74 -7.60 30.07
C ASP A 158 -36.42 -8.04 30.72
N GLN A 159 -36.43 -8.47 31.99
CA GLN A 159 -35.24 -9.02 32.65
C GLN A 159 -34.76 -10.32 31.98
N ALA A 160 -35.66 -11.22 31.60
CA ALA A 160 -35.29 -12.45 30.90
C ALA A 160 -34.67 -12.15 29.52
N ASP A 161 -35.26 -11.21 28.78
CA ASP A 161 -34.76 -10.78 27.46
C ASP A 161 -33.38 -10.10 27.59
N GLN A 162 -33.16 -9.28 28.62
CA GLN A 162 -31.85 -8.69 28.93
C GLN A 162 -30.80 -9.74 29.27
N ILE A 163 -31.14 -10.73 30.11
CA ILE A 163 -30.23 -11.83 30.45
C ILE A 163 -29.85 -12.61 29.18
N GLN A 164 -30.83 -12.91 28.33
CA GLN A 164 -30.59 -13.63 27.08
C GLN A 164 -29.67 -12.83 26.16
N SER A 165 -29.99 -11.56 25.91
CA SER A 165 -29.21 -10.68 25.03
C SER A 165 -27.76 -10.53 25.53
N LYS A 166 -27.56 -10.22 26.82
CA LYS A 166 -26.21 -10.09 27.40
C LYS A 166 -25.45 -11.42 27.41
N THR A 167 -26.14 -12.55 27.57
CA THR A 167 -25.51 -13.88 27.49
C THR A 167 -25.01 -14.16 26.07
N THR A 168 -25.81 -13.85 25.05
CA THR A 168 -25.40 -13.99 23.65
C THR A 168 -24.24 -13.06 23.29
N GLU A 169 -24.29 -11.80 23.73
CA GLU A 169 -23.17 -10.84 23.55
C GLU A 169 -21.88 -11.36 24.21
N LEU A 170 -21.98 -11.86 25.45
CA LEU A 170 -20.85 -12.45 26.16
C LEU A 170 -20.27 -13.66 25.43
N GLN A 171 -21.11 -14.53 24.87
CA GLN A 171 -20.66 -15.69 24.08
C GLN A 171 -19.91 -15.25 22.82
N GLN A 172 -20.45 -14.29 22.08
CA GLN A 172 -19.82 -13.74 20.87
C GLN A 172 -18.47 -13.09 21.18
N LEU A 173 -18.39 -12.30 22.26
CA LEU A 173 -17.13 -11.68 22.69
C LEU A 173 -16.08 -12.71 23.11
N ASN A 174 -16.46 -13.77 23.83
CA ASN A 174 -15.52 -14.83 24.20
C ASN A 174 -15.00 -15.59 22.97
N GLN A 175 -15.87 -15.89 21.99
CA GLN A 175 -15.45 -16.55 20.75
C GLN A 175 -14.50 -15.66 19.93
N GLY A 176 -14.83 -14.38 19.76
CA GLY A 176 -13.96 -13.41 19.08
C GLY A 176 -12.62 -13.24 19.80
N LEU A 177 -12.60 -13.26 21.12
CA LEU A 177 -11.37 -13.15 21.92
C LEU A 177 -10.41 -14.33 21.68
N VAL A 178 -10.92 -15.55 21.49
CA VAL A 178 -10.08 -16.72 21.16
C VAL A 178 -9.39 -16.52 19.82
N VAL A 179 -10.16 -16.13 18.78
CA VAL A 179 -9.63 -15.87 17.44
C VAL A 179 -8.57 -14.76 17.45
N GLN A 180 -8.84 -13.64 18.14
CA GLN A 180 -7.88 -12.53 18.25
C GLN A 180 -6.57 -12.94 18.95
N ARG A 181 -6.62 -13.85 19.92
CA ARG A 181 -5.43 -14.37 20.60
C ARG A 181 -4.62 -15.30 19.71
N GLU A 182 -5.27 -16.16 18.94
CA GLU A 182 -4.61 -17.04 17.97
C GLU A 182 -3.92 -16.23 16.87
N GLU A 183 -4.60 -15.21 16.33
CA GLU A 183 -4.03 -14.29 15.33
C GLU A 183 -2.81 -13.55 15.88
N LYS A 184 -2.92 -12.99 17.10
CA LYS A 184 -1.81 -12.31 17.77
C LYS A 184 -0.61 -13.23 17.96
N GLU A 185 -0.83 -14.47 18.40
CA GLU A 185 0.25 -15.45 18.60
C GLU A 185 0.94 -15.81 17.28
N SER A 186 0.16 -16.03 16.21
CA SER A 186 0.68 -16.25 14.86
C SER A 186 1.60 -15.10 14.41
N LEU A 187 1.16 -13.85 14.60
CA LEU A 187 1.96 -12.67 14.25
C LEU A 187 3.25 -12.57 15.06
N ILE A 188 3.23 -12.92 16.34
CA ILE A 188 4.43 -12.94 17.20
C ILE A 188 5.45 -13.99 16.69
N VAL A 189 4.98 -15.18 16.35
CA VAL A 189 5.83 -16.25 15.81
C VAL A 189 6.45 -15.85 14.47
N GLU A 190 5.67 -15.26 13.56
CA GLU A 190 6.17 -14.73 12.28
C GLU A 190 7.21 -13.64 12.50
N ASN A 191 6.91 -12.66 13.35
CA ASN A 191 7.81 -11.55 13.65
C ASN A 191 9.15 -12.02 14.25
N ARG A 192 9.12 -13.04 15.11
CA ARG A 192 10.35 -13.64 15.65
C ARG A 192 11.24 -14.25 14.56
N LYS A 193 10.65 -14.95 13.58
CA LYS A 193 11.40 -15.49 12.43
C LYS A 193 12.06 -14.36 11.62
N GLU A 194 11.32 -13.27 11.42
CA GLU A 194 11.83 -12.08 10.73
C GLU A 194 12.98 -11.42 11.52
N GLN A 195 12.89 -11.33 12.84
CA GLN A 195 13.97 -10.82 13.69
C GLN A 195 15.24 -11.68 13.63
N GLU A 196 15.09 -13.01 13.67
CA GLU A 196 16.23 -13.92 13.55
C GLU A 196 16.90 -13.81 12.16
N ALA A 197 16.12 -13.67 11.10
CA ALA A 197 16.64 -13.41 9.76
C ALA A 197 17.35 -12.06 9.66
N LEU A 198 16.79 -11.02 10.27
CA LEU A 198 17.40 -9.69 10.35
C LEU A 198 18.76 -9.75 11.04
N GLN A 199 18.87 -10.49 12.15
CA GLN A 199 20.13 -10.61 12.88
C GLN A 199 21.22 -11.28 12.04
N ARG A 200 20.88 -12.34 11.29
CA ARG A 200 21.83 -12.98 10.36
C ARG A 200 22.29 -12.00 9.30
N GLU A 201 21.37 -11.24 8.71
CA GLU A 201 21.67 -10.24 7.67
C GLU A 201 22.57 -9.11 8.19
N LEU A 202 22.32 -8.62 9.41
CA LEU A 202 23.16 -7.62 10.06
C LEU A 202 24.59 -8.13 10.32
N ASN A 203 24.74 -9.38 10.76
CA ASN A 203 26.05 -9.99 10.98
C ASN A 203 26.83 -10.11 9.66
N THR A 204 26.18 -10.54 8.58
CA THR A 204 26.79 -10.58 7.24
C THR A 204 27.17 -9.18 6.77
N GLN A 205 26.27 -8.20 6.95
CA GLN A 205 26.52 -6.81 6.55
C GLN A 205 27.75 -6.23 7.26
N GLN A 206 27.89 -6.49 8.56
CA GLN A 206 29.02 -6.02 9.35
C GLN A 206 30.37 -6.56 8.84
N GLY A 207 30.41 -7.84 8.45
CA GLY A 207 31.63 -8.45 7.87
C GLY A 207 31.99 -7.79 6.54
N LEU A 208 31.02 -7.59 5.65
CA LEU A 208 31.25 -6.98 4.34
C LEU A 208 31.62 -5.48 4.45
N ILE A 209 30.95 -4.71 5.32
CA ILE A 209 31.28 -3.30 5.57
C ILE A 209 32.73 -3.16 6.05
N SER A 210 33.22 -4.09 6.88
CA SER A 210 34.61 -4.07 7.32
C SER A 210 35.60 -4.19 6.15
N SER A 211 35.28 -5.01 5.15
CA SER A 211 36.08 -5.11 3.91
C SER A 211 36.01 -3.86 3.03
N ILE A 212 34.87 -3.17 3.00
CA ILE A 212 34.69 -1.91 2.25
C ILE A 212 35.47 -0.78 2.91
N LYS A 213 35.42 -0.67 4.25
CA LYS A 213 36.17 0.34 5.02
C LYS A 213 37.68 0.24 4.76
N ALA A 214 38.22 -0.97 4.67
CA ALA A 214 39.64 -1.17 4.34
C ALA A 214 40.03 -0.62 2.96
N LYS A 215 39.06 -0.49 2.02
CA LYS A 215 39.25 0.00 0.65
C LYS A 215 38.43 1.25 0.36
N GLU A 216 38.12 2.06 1.37
CA GLU A 216 37.16 3.16 1.24
C GLU A 216 37.54 4.14 0.13
N ASN A 217 38.82 4.52 0.03
CA ASN A 217 39.31 5.46 -0.99
C ASN A 217 39.12 4.93 -2.41
N GLU A 218 39.31 3.63 -2.63
CA GLU A 218 39.14 2.98 -3.93
C GLU A 218 37.67 3.04 -4.35
N TYR A 219 36.76 2.60 -3.48
CA TYR A 219 35.32 2.65 -3.75
C TYR A 219 34.81 4.09 -3.90
N ALA A 220 35.29 5.02 -3.08
CA ALA A 220 34.93 6.44 -3.19
C ALA A 220 35.35 7.00 -4.56
N SER A 221 36.52 6.63 -5.07
CA SER A 221 36.97 7.03 -6.41
C SER A 221 36.07 6.44 -7.50
N GLN A 222 35.77 5.13 -7.44
CA GLN A 222 34.88 4.46 -8.40
C GLN A 222 33.46 5.06 -8.42
N ILE A 223 32.92 5.39 -7.25
CA ILE A 223 31.58 6.03 -7.14
C ILE A 223 31.61 7.43 -7.76
N ARG A 224 32.65 8.24 -7.51
CA ARG A 224 32.78 9.58 -8.10
C ARG A 224 32.88 9.51 -9.62
N GLU A 225 33.58 8.52 -10.16
CA GLU A 225 33.70 8.36 -11.61
C GLU A 225 32.35 7.97 -12.24
N ARG A 226 31.65 6.98 -11.67
CA ARG A 226 30.29 6.63 -12.10
C ARG A 226 29.31 7.80 -12.00
N GLN A 227 29.47 8.68 -11.00
CA GLN A 227 28.66 9.89 -10.89
C GLN A 227 28.95 10.87 -12.04
N ARG A 228 30.23 11.11 -12.38
CA ARG A 228 30.60 11.96 -13.51
C ARG A 228 30.06 11.46 -14.84
N GLU A 229 30.09 10.15 -15.07
CA GLU A 229 29.49 9.50 -16.24
C GLU A 229 27.98 9.73 -16.29
N SER A 230 27.28 9.52 -15.16
CA SER A 230 25.84 9.79 -15.05
C SER A 230 25.51 11.26 -15.30
N ASP A 231 26.30 12.19 -14.77
CA ASP A 231 26.11 13.63 -14.96
C ASP A 231 26.36 14.05 -16.42
N ALA A 232 27.32 13.40 -17.10
CA ALA A 232 27.57 13.63 -18.52
C ALA A 232 26.39 13.16 -19.39
N ILE A 233 25.77 12.03 -19.05
CA ILE A 233 24.54 11.55 -19.67
C ILE A 233 23.39 12.53 -19.41
N ASP A 234 23.22 13.02 -18.18
CA ASP A 234 22.13 13.93 -17.82
C ASP A 234 22.23 15.26 -18.57
N ARG A 235 23.44 15.82 -18.72
CA ARG A 235 23.67 17.01 -19.56
C ARG A 235 23.30 16.79 -21.04
N GLN A 236 23.49 15.58 -21.57
CA GLN A 236 23.07 15.25 -22.92
C GLN A 236 21.55 15.21 -23.02
N ILE A 237 20.86 14.64 -22.03
CA ILE A 237 19.39 14.61 -21.97
C ILE A 237 18.82 16.03 -21.85
N ASP A 238 19.39 16.87 -20.99
CA ASP A 238 19.00 18.28 -20.84
C ASP A 238 19.15 19.05 -22.16
N LYS A 239 20.18 18.72 -22.95
CA LYS A 239 20.36 19.28 -24.30
C LYS A 239 19.29 18.77 -25.25
N MET A 240 19.04 17.46 -25.29
CA MET A 240 17.99 16.86 -26.14
C MET A 240 16.62 17.45 -25.85
N ILE A 241 16.29 17.69 -24.58
CA ILE A 241 15.04 18.32 -24.17
C ILE A 241 14.94 19.75 -24.70
N ARG A 242 15.98 20.56 -24.53
CA ARG A 242 16.00 21.94 -25.04
C ARG A 242 15.87 21.98 -26.57
N ASP A 243 16.58 21.11 -27.26
CA ASP A 243 16.53 21.01 -28.72
C ASP A 243 15.12 20.56 -29.18
N ALA A 244 14.49 19.61 -28.46
CA ALA A 244 13.13 19.16 -28.75
C ALA A 244 12.07 20.26 -28.49
N ILE A 245 12.19 21.04 -27.40
CA ILE A 245 11.33 22.20 -27.13
C ILE A 245 11.47 23.24 -28.23
N ALA A 246 12.70 23.59 -28.62
CA ALA A 246 12.96 24.58 -29.67
C ALA A 246 12.37 24.14 -31.02
N LYS A 247 12.57 22.87 -31.40
CA LYS A 247 11.96 22.29 -32.62
C LYS A 247 10.43 22.30 -32.57
N ALA A 248 9.84 21.91 -31.44
CA ALA A 248 8.39 21.92 -31.27
C ALA A 248 7.80 23.34 -31.39
N ASN A 249 8.47 24.34 -30.79
CA ASN A 249 8.06 25.74 -30.86
C ASN A 249 8.21 26.34 -32.27
N ALA A 250 9.28 25.98 -33.00
CA ALA A 250 9.52 26.44 -34.37
C ALA A 250 8.50 25.88 -35.37
N ASN A 251 8.05 24.63 -35.16
CA ASN A 251 7.08 23.94 -36.02
C ASN A 251 5.62 24.34 -35.73
N ASN A 252 5.36 25.13 -34.68
CA ASN A 252 4.00 25.52 -34.34
C ASN A 252 3.50 26.60 -35.33
N LYS A 253 2.49 26.26 -36.13
CA LYS A 253 2.05 27.07 -37.28
C LYS A 253 1.37 28.40 -36.91
N GLU A 254 1.02 28.61 -35.64
CA GLU A 254 0.33 29.81 -35.14
C GLU A 254 1.25 30.99 -34.77
N THR A 255 2.58 30.85 -34.89
CA THR A 255 3.54 31.93 -34.61
C THR A 255 4.01 32.63 -35.89
N THR A 256 3.86 33.97 -35.94
CA THR A 256 4.48 34.87 -36.92
C THR A 256 6.01 34.73 -36.90
N VAL A 257 6.70 35.07 -37.99
CA VAL A 257 8.17 34.90 -38.14
C VAL A 257 8.95 35.53 -36.95
N GLU A 258 8.55 36.71 -36.48
CA GLU A 258 9.13 37.37 -35.30
C GLU A 258 8.84 36.63 -33.98
N LYS A 259 7.66 36.01 -33.82
CA LYS A 259 7.34 35.18 -32.65
C LYS A 259 8.05 33.84 -32.67
N ARG A 260 8.48 33.33 -33.83
CA ARG A 260 9.26 32.08 -33.94
C ARG A 260 10.66 32.23 -33.37
N GLU A 261 11.33 33.36 -33.59
CA GLU A 261 12.66 33.63 -33.01
C GLU A 261 12.60 33.81 -31.49
N ALA A 262 11.56 34.48 -30.97
CA ALA A 262 11.33 34.60 -29.53
C ALA A 262 10.91 33.26 -28.88
N ALA A 263 10.08 32.45 -29.56
CA ALA A 263 9.65 31.14 -29.08
C ALA A 263 10.76 30.07 -29.16
N SER A 264 11.71 30.20 -30.09
CA SER A 264 12.92 29.37 -30.15
C SER A 264 13.88 29.61 -28.97
N LYS A 265 13.78 30.76 -28.29
CA LYS A 265 14.56 31.11 -27.10
C LYS A 265 13.82 30.82 -25.78
N SER A 266 12.53 30.47 -25.85
CA SER A 266 11.70 30.11 -24.70
C SER A 266 12.12 28.74 -24.14
N SER A 267 12.28 28.66 -22.82
CA SER A 267 12.45 27.38 -22.11
C SER A 267 11.15 26.56 -22.04
N ASN A 268 10.01 27.15 -22.41
CA ASN A 268 8.70 26.54 -22.26
C ASN A 268 8.09 26.17 -23.62
N PHE A 269 7.27 25.12 -23.64
CA PHE A 269 6.51 24.74 -24.83
C PHE A 269 5.42 25.76 -25.16
N ALA A 270 5.33 26.15 -26.43
CA ALA A 270 4.19 26.87 -26.98
C ALA A 270 3.05 25.85 -27.20
N LEU A 271 2.15 25.71 -26.22
CA LEU A 271 1.08 24.71 -26.27
C LEU A 271 -0.09 25.13 -27.16
N THR A 272 -0.52 24.21 -28.03
CA THR A 272 -1.81 24.28 -28.73
C THR A 272 -2.97 24.05 -27.75
N ALA A 273 -4.21 24.35 -28.15
CA ALA A 273 -5.39 24.12 -27.32
C ALA A 273 -5.53 22.64 -26.88
N GLU A 274 -5.27 21.68 -27.78
CA GLU A 274 -5.24 20.24 -27.46
C GLU A 274 -4.14 19.91 -26.44
N ALA A 275 -2.94 20.48 -26.61
CA ALA A 275 -1.82 20.24 -25.70
C ALA A 275 -2.04 20.85 -24.30
N LYS A 276 -2.78 21.95 -24.19
CA LYS A 276 -3.20 22.53 -22.89
C LYS A 276 -4.17 21.63 -22.13
N LEU A 277 -5.08 20.94 -22.84
CA LEU A 277 -5.97 19.97 -22.21
C LEU A 277 -5.18 18.77 -21.67
N ILE A 278 -4.22 18.26 -22.44
CA ILE A 278 -3.34 17.16 -22.00
C ILE A 278 -2.49 17.60 -20.79
N ASP A 279 -1.97 18.83 -20.79
CA ASP A 279 -1.19 19.39 -19.67
C ASP A 279 -1.99 19.39 -18.36
N ALA A 280 -3.22 19.93 -18.41
CA ALA A 280 -4.12 19.98 -17.27
C ALA A 280 -4.50 18.58 -16.78
N ASP A 281 -4.81 17.66 -17.69
CA ASP A 281 -5.18 16.28 -17.38
C ASP A 281 -3.98 15.52 -16.77
N PHE A 282 -2.77 15.67 -17.32
CA PHE A 282 -1.54 15.08 -16.77
C PHE A 282 -1.28 15.57 -15.34
N LYS A 283 -1.37 16.88 -15.11
CA LYS A 283 -1.19 17.49 -13.78
C LYS A 283 -2.23 17.01 -12.77
N SER A 284 -3.48 16.82 -13.20
CA SER A 284 -4.55 16.31 -12.33
C SER A 284 -4.33 14.86 -11.87
N ASN A 285 -3.56 14.08 -12.63
CA ASN A 285 -3.21 12.70 -12.32
C ASN A 285 -1.92 12.55 -11.50
N LYS A 286 -1.37 13.64 -10.96
CA LYS A 286 -0.20 13.60 -10.08
C LYS A 286 -0.44 12.65 -8.89
N GLY A 287 0.51 11.73 -8.66
CA GLY A 287 0.46 10.70 -7.62
C GLY A 287 -0.40 9.47 -7.99
N LYS A 288 -1.00 9.43 -9.18
CA LYS A 288 -1.89 8.36 -9.64
C LYS A 288 -1.40 7.69 -10.93
N LEU A 289 -0.26 8.13 -11.48
CA LEU A 289 0.24 7.60 -12.75
C LEU A 289 0.77 6.17 -12.57
N PRO A 290 0.58 5.29 -13.58
CA PRO A 290 1.12 3.94 -13.56
C PRO A 290 2.65 3.95 -13.59
N TRP A 291 3.25 2.86 -13.09
CA TRP A 291 4.68 2.66 -13.14
C TRP A 291 5.21 2.56 -14.58
N PRO A 292 6.42 3.07 -14.84
CA PRO A 292 7.05 3.02 -16.17
C PRO A 292 7.57 1.63 -16.55
N VAL A 293 7.43 0.63 -15.68
CA VAL A 293 7.69 -0.80 -15.92
C VAL A 293 6.55 -1.62 -15.32
N GLU A 294 6.41 -2.88 -15.71
CA GLU A 294 5.39 -3.78 -15.13
C GLU A 294 5.66 -4.14 -13.68
N LYS A 295 6.89 -4.57 -13.41
CA LYS A 295 7.37 -4.94 -12.08
C LYS A 295 8.74 -4.31 -11.88
N GLY A 296 8.96 -3.64 -10.76
CA GLY A 296 10.27 -3.09 -10.46
C GLY A 296 10.38 -2.52 -9.06
N ILE A 297 11.62 -2.27 -8.64
CA ILE A 297 11.97 -1.76 -7.30
C ILE A 297 12.87 -0.54 -7.48
N VAL A 298 12.60 0.53 -6.74
CA VAL A 298 13.41 1.75 -6.80
C VAL A 298 14.75 1.50 -6.13
N LYS A 299 15.82 1.39 -6.92
CA LYS A 299 17.19 1.22 -6.44
C LYS A 299 17.81 2.55 -5.99
N MET A 300 17.47 3.65 -6.67
CA MET A 300 17.95 4.99 -6.34
C MET A 300 16.85 6.02 -6.53
N ARG A 301 16.64 6.84 -5.50
CA ARG A 301 15.65 7.93 -5.48
C ARG A 301 16.22 9.22 -6.06
N TYR A 302 15.33 10.15 -6.41
CA TYR A 302 15.65 11.49 -6.90
C TYR A 302 16.33 12.35 -5.83
N GLY A 303 17.22 13.25 -6.26
CA GLY A 303 17.85 14.28 -5.43
C GLY A 303 19.28 13.95 -4.97
N LYS A 304 19.82 14.85 -4.13
CA LYS A 304 21.14 14.72 -3.52
C LYS A 304 21.03 13.85 -2.28
N GLN A 305 21.81 12.78 -2.22
CA GLN A 305 21.85 11.89 -1.06
C GLN A 305 23.28 11.36 -0.85
N PRO A 306 23.70 11.14 0.40
CA PRO A 306 24.93 10.41 0.66
C PRO A 306 24.78 8.98 0.13
N HIS A 307 25.88 8.41 -0.38
CA HIS A 307 25.89 7.00 -0.76
C HIS A 307 25.54 6.14 0.47
N PRO A 308 24.65 5.12 0.35
CA PRO A 308 24.15 4.36 1.49
C PRO A 308 25.28 3.71 2.31
N ILE A 309 26.30 3.20 1.61
CA ILE A 309 27.47 2.54 2.21
C ILE A 309 28.64 3.52 2.41
N VAL A 310 29.16 4.13 1.34
CA VAL A 310 30.31 5.06 1.38
C VAL A 310 29.84 6.51 1.62
N ARG A 311 29.42 6.82 2.85
CA ARG A 311 28.79 8.11 3.19
C ARG A 311 29.66 9.35 2.93
N SER A 312 30.97 9.18 2.73
CA SER A 312 31.90 10.25 2.34
C SER A 312 31.66 10.77 0.91
N VAL A 313 30.88 10.07 0.07
CA VAL A 313 30.52 10.51 -1.29
C VAL A 313 29.04 10.85 -1.38
N THR A 314 28.73 11.99 -2.00
CA THR A 314 27.36 12.41 -2.33
C THR A 314 27.01 12.01 -3.75
N ILE A 315 25.84 11.39 -3.92
CA ILE A 315 25.25 11.03 -5.20
C ILE A 315 24.14 12.05 -5.50
N GLN A 316 24.07 12.49 -6.76
CA GLN A 316 22.95 13.28 -7.28
C GLN A 316 22.21 12.44 -8.32
N SER A 317 20.88 12.37 -8.20
CA SER A 317 20.03 11.75 -9.21
C SER A 317 18.97 12.70 -9.71
N ASN A 318 18.96 12.96 -11.02
CA ASN A 318 17.94 13.76 -11.70
C ASN A 318 16.65 12.96 -12.02
N GLY A 319 16.57 11.69 -11.57
CA GLY A 319 15.39 10.84 -11.69
C GLY A 319 15.39 9.69 -10.69
N VAL A 320 14.62 8.65 -10.98
CA VAL A 320 14.65 7.39 -10.24
C VAL A 320 15.29 6.29 -11.09
N ARG A 321 16.07 5.41 -10.46
CA ARG A 321 16.56 4.17 -11.10
C ARG A 321 15.74 3.01 -10.59
N ILE A 322 15.04 2.34 -11.50
CA ILE A 322 14.12 1.24 -11.19
C ILE A 322 14.76 -0.05 -11.69
N ALA A 323 15.09 -0.95 -10.78
CA ALA A 323 15.52 -2.30 -11.11
C ALA A 323 14.30 -3.14 -11.48
N THR A 324 14.40 -3.89 -12.58
CA THR A 324 13.32 -4.71 -13.12
C THR A 324 13.86 -6.05 -13.62
N GLU A 325 12.97 -6.94 -14.05
CA GLU A 325 13.32 -8.25 -14.59
C GLU A 325 14.02 -8.11 -15.95
N VAL A 326 14.84 -9.09 -16.33
CA VAL A 326 15.46 -9.15 -17.67
C VAL A 326 14.38 -9.19 -18.75
N HIS A 327 14.61 -8.50 -19.88
CA HIS A 327 13.65 -8.30 -20.98
C HIS A 327 12.38 -7.51 -20.62
N SER A 328 12.35 -6.89 -19.44
CA SER A 328 11.24 -6.03 -19.05
C SER A 328 11.12 -4.82 -19.99
N LYS A 329 9.88 -4.42 -20.23
CA LYS A 329 9.55 -3.34 -21.16
C LYS A 329 9.30 -2.04 -20.41
N ALA A 330 9.85 -0.95 -20.94
CA ALA A 330 9.53 0.40 -20.52
C ALA A 330 8.18 0.80 -21.13
N ARG A 331 7.29 1.37 -20.31
CA ARG A 331 5.92 1.72 -20.69
C ARG A 331 5.63 3.20 -20.47
N ALA A 332 4.83 3.78 -21.35
CA ALA A 332 4.36 5.15 -21.22
C ALA A 332 3.54 5.34 -19.93
N ILE A 333 3.89 6.33 -19.11
CA ILE A 333 3.17 6.62 -17.87
C ILE A 333 1.85 7.32 -18.14
N TYR A 334 1.73 7.94 -19.31
CA TYR A 334 0.55 8.68 -19.72
C TYR A 334 0.47 8.82 -21.24
N ARG A 335 -0.70 9.20 -21.77
CA ARG A 335 -0.85 9.48 -23.19
C ARG A 335 -0.05 10.72 -23.58
N GLY A 336 0.59 10.72 -24.73
CA GLY A 336 1.49 11.80 -25.13
C GLY A 336 2.02 11.65 -26.55
N LYS A 337 2.98 12.52 -26.91
CA LYS A 337 3.68 12.47 -28.20
C LYS A 337 5.16 12.21 -27.98
N VAL A 338 5.74 11.27 -28.71
CA VAL A 338 7.18 11.02 -28.70
C VAL A 338 7.87 12.20 -29.41
N ILE A 339 8.73 12.90 -28.68
CA ILE A 339 9.41 14.11 -29.19
C ILE A 339 10.88 13.86 -29.55
N ALA A 340 11.47 12.77 -29.04
CA ALA A 340 12.81 12.35 -29.42
C ALA A 340 13.03 10.88 -29.09
N VAL A 341 13.75 10.19 -29.97
CA VAL A 341 14.31 8.86 -29.74
C VAL A 341 15.78 8.90 -30.15
N GLN A 342 16.69 8.84 -29.19
CA GLN A 342 18.11 9.03 -29.49
C GLN A 342 19.01 8.12 -28.67
N ALA A 343 20.11 7.68 -29.28
CA ALA A 343 21.21 7.02 -28.58
C ALA A 343 22.07 8.06 -27.85
N ILE A 344 22.30 7.85 -26.56
CA ILE A 344 23.14 8.74 -25.74
C ILE A 344 24.60 8.27 -25.85
N LYS A 345 25.54 9.20 -26.08
CA LYS A 345 26.97 8.86 -26.14
C LYS A 345 27.44 8.42 -24.76
N GLY A 346 28.00 7.21 -24.67
CA GLY A 346 28.41 6.59 -23.41
C GLY A 346 27.24 5.97 -22.62
N GLY A 347 26.05 5.93 -23.21
CA GLY A 347 24.88 5.27 -22.65
C GLY A 347 24.12 4.46 -23.72
N ASN A 348 22.89 4.10 -23.38
CA ASN A 348 21.98 3.39 -24.28
C ASN A 348 20.97 4.37 -24.90
N LYS A 349 19.88 3.85 -25.48
CA LYS A 349 18.84 4.69 -26.09
C LYS A 349 17.94 5.31 -25.02
N ALA A 350 17.45 6.50 -25.33
CA ALA A 350 16.43 7.19 -24.55
C ALA A 350 15.23 7.57 -25.42
N VAL A 351 14.04 7.47 -24.83
CA VAL A 351 12.77 7.91 -25.42
C VAL A 351 12.21 9.04 -24.57
N LEU A 352 11.84 10.14 -25.21
CA LEU A 352 11.24 11.31 -24.57
C LEU A 352 9.79 11.44 -25.04
N VAL A 353 8.85 11.48 -24.09
CA VAL A 353 7.42 11.61 -24.37
C VAL A 353 6.90 12.90 -23.74
N GLN A 354 6.25 13.73 -24.55
CA GLN A 354 5.64 14.99 -24.13
C GLN A 354 4.18 14.80 -23.70
N HIS A 355 3.82 15.39 -22.56
CA HIS A 355 2.49 15.41 -21.95
C HIS A 355 2.08 16.86 -21.64
N GLY A 356 2.05 17.73 -22.65
CA GLY A 356 1.86 19.18 -22.44
C GLY A 356 3.19 19.88 -22.13
N ASN A 357 3.31 20.54 -20.97
CA ASN A 357 4.56 21.14 -20.50
C ASN A 357 5.53 20.12 -19.88
N TYR A 358 5.02 18.92 -19.57
CA TYR A 358 5.79 17.87 -18.93
C TYR A 358 6.42 16.93 -19.95
N ILE A 359 7.63 16.45 -19.66
CA ILE A 359 8.32 15.44 -20.46
C ILE A 359 8.67 14.26 -19.56
N SER A 360 8.29 13.06 -19.96
CA SER A 360 8.77 11.82 -19.34
C SER A 360 9.92 11.25 -20.17
N VAL A 361 11.01 10.89 -19.49
CA VAL A 361 12.23 10.35 -20.13
C VAL A 361 12.47 8.93 -19.65
N TYR A 362 12.60 8.03 -20.63
CA TYR A 362 12.87 6.62 -20.46
C TYR A 362 14.26 6.33 -20.98
N ASN A 363 15.24 6.30 -20.08
CA ASN A 363 16.64 6.09 -20.43
C ASN A 363 17.11 4.69 -20.01
N ASN A 364 18.18 4.24 -20.66
CA ASN A 364 18.78 2.92 -20.56
C ASN A 364 17.98 1.82 -21.30
N LEU A 365 17.53 2.10 -22.53
CA LEU A 365 16.80 1.16 -23.37
C LEU A 365 17.72 0.46 -24.37
N SER A 366 17.64 -0.87 -24.45
CA SER A 366 18.38 -1.68 -25.44
C SER A 366 17.71 -1.60 -26.81
N ARG A 367 16.39 -1.74 -26.84
CA ARG A 367 15.52 -1.65 -28.02
C ARG A 367 14.42 -0.63 -27.79
N VAL A 368 14.02 0.04 -28.87
CA VAL A 368 12.94 1.03 -28.87
C VAL A 368 11.91 0.61 -29.92
N TYR A 369 10.63 0.71 -29.59
CA TYR A 369 9.50 0.29 -30.43
C TYR A 369 8.73 1.45 -31.07
N VAL A 370 9.03 2.69 -30.66
CA VAL A 370 8.37 3.90 -31.11
C VAL A 370 9.33 4.82 -31.85
N SER A 371 8.78 5.69 -32.70
CA SER A 371 9.51 6.68 -33.48
C SER A 371 9.17 8.11 -33.04
N GLU A 372 10.04 9.06 -33.37
CA GLU A 372 9.76 10.48 -33.16
C GLU A 372 8.50 10.88 -33.94
N GLY A 373 7.57 11.56 -33.26
CA GLY A 373 6.28 11.97 -33.82
C GLY A 373 5.09 11.10 -33.39
N ASP A 374 5.33 9.88 -32.93
CA ASP A 374 4.26 8.93 -32.60
C ASP A 374 3.41 9.40 -31.41
N LYS A 375 2.08 9.25 -31.53
CA LYS A 375 1.18 9.40 -30.39
C LYS A 375 1.17 8.08 -29.61
N VAL A 376 1.48 8.14 -28.32
CA VAL A 376 1.50 6.99 -27.42
C VAL A 376 0.35 7.05 -26.44
N SER A 377 -0.20 5.89 -26.10
CA SER A 377 -1.24 5.73 -25.08
C SER A 377 -0.65 5.31 -23.74
N THR A 378 -1.41 5.52 -22.66
CA THR A 378 -0.98 5.12 -21.31
C THR A 378 -0.72 3.61 -21.25
N LYS A 379 0.39 3.20 -20.63
CA LYS A 379 0.92 1.82 -20.55
C LYS A 379 1.39 1.20 -21.88
N GLN A 380 1.42 1.95 -22.98
CA GLN A 380 1.99 1.45 -24.23
C GLN A 380 3.49 1.15 -24.08
N ASP A 381 3.93 0.01 -24.63
CA ASP A 381 5.33 -0.38 -24.66
C ASP A 381 6.15 0.59 -25.52
N LEU A 382 7.18 1.20 -24.94
CA LEU A 382 8.08 2.14 -25.60
C LEU A 382 9.39 1.48 -26.05
N GLY A 383 9.83 0.45 -25.32
CA GLY A 383 11.09 -0.23 -25.58
C GLY A 383 11.41 -1.28 -24.54
N GLU A 384 12.54 -1.96 -24.73
CA GLU A 384 13.08 -2.95 -23.80
C GLU A 384 14.19 -2.31 -22.96
N VAL A 385 14.16 -2.55 -21.65
CA VAL A 385 15.17 -2.03 -20.73
C VAL A 385 16.48 -2.81 -20.92
N PHE A 386 17.60 -2.11 -20.95
CA PHE A 386 18.91 -2.73 -21.09
C PHE A 386 19.33 -3.47 -19.82
N THR A 387 19.78 -4.72 -20.00
CA THR A 387 20.44 -5.52 -18.97
C THR A 387 21.95 -5.38 -19.13
N SER A 388 22.63 -4.94 -18.07
CA SER A 388 24.08 -4.78 -18.08
C SER A 388 24.79 -6.16 -18.05
N PRO A 389 25.65 -6.50 -19.02
CA PRO A 389 26.35 -7.79 -19.02
C PRO A 389 27.31 -7.98 -17.83
N SER A 390 27.82 -6.89 -17.25
CA SER A 390 28.80 -6.95 -16.16
C SER A 390 28.19 -7.11 -14.77
N THR A 391 26.96 -6.66 -14.58
CA THR A 391 26.25 -6.68 -13.28
C THR A 391 24.98 -7.53 -13.31
N ASN A 392 24.56 -7.94 -14.51
CA ASN A 392 23.28 -8.58 -14.80
C ASN A 392 22.05 -7.79 -14.29
N GLU A 393 22.21 -6.48 -14.12
CA GLU A 393 21.13 -5.61 -13.65
C GLU A 393 20.38 -4.99 -14.83
N THR A 394 19.05 -5.10 -14.80
CA THR A 394 18.15 -4.41 -15.74
C THR A 394 17.58 -3.19 -15.04
N ILE A 395 18.09 -2.01 -15.38
CA ILE A 395 17.75 -0.76 -14.68
C ILE A 395 17.17 0.25 -15.67
N LEU A 396 15.93 0.69 -15.43
CA LEU A 396 15.36 1.84 -16.13
C LEU A 396 15.73 3.12 -15.36
N LYS A 397 16.34 4.11 -16.03
CA LYS A 397 16.47 5.46 -15.49
C LYS A 397 15.29 6.29 -15.97
N PHE A 398 14.36 6.57 -15.07
CA PHE A 398 13.13 7.28 -15.35
C PHE A 398 13.19 8.70 -14.77
N MET A 399 12.90 9.71 -15.60
CA MET A 399 12.91 11.12 -15.21
C MET A 399 11.63 11.80 -15.66
N ILE A 400 11.21 12.80 -14.90
CA ILE A 400 10.12 13.70 -15.27
C ILE A 400 10.69 15.11 -15.28
N TYR A 401 10.37 15.86 -16.34
CA TYR A 401 10.73 17.26 -16.48
C TYR A 401 9.46 18.09 -16.50
N ASP A 402 9.47 19.21 -15.79
CA ASP A 402 8.60 20.35 -16.01
C ASP A 402 9.38 21.34 -16.89
N ASN A 403 9.01 21.38 -18.17
CA ASN A 403 9.76 22.08 -19.20
C ASN A 403 11.23 21.63 -19.23
N THR A 404 12.16 22.46 -18.76
CA THR A 404 13.60 22.17 -18.73
C THR A 404 14.11 21.74 -17.35
N LYS A 405 13.26 21.70 -16.32
CA LYS A 405 13.68 21.37 -14.94
C LYS A 405 13.19 19.99 -14.54
N THR A 406 14.05 19.21 -13.90
CA THR A 406 13.68 17.89 -13.37
C THR A 406 12.76 18.03 -12.16
N ASP A 407 11.72 17.21 -12.10
CA ASP A 407 10.85 17.03 -10.93
C ASP A 407 10.99 15.60 -10.39
N ASN A 408 10.69 15.39 -9.11
CA ASN A 408 10.79 14.09 -8.46
C ASN A 408 9.71 13.12 -8.98
N PRO A 409 10.08 12.02 -9.67
CA PRO A 409 9.10 11.07 -10.20
C PRO A 409 8.21 10.41 -9.15
N ALA A 410 8.67 10.28 -7.91
CA ALA A 410 7.88 9.68 -6.82
C ALA A 410 6.63 10.48 -6.48
N ASN A 411 6.59 11.78 -6.80
CA ASN A 411 5.40 12.62 -6.61
C ASN A 411 4.32 12.36 -7.68
N TRP A 412 4.66 11.66 -8.76
CA TRP A 412 3.80 11.47 -9.93
C TRP A 412 3.28 10.04 -10.04
N ILE A 413 4.14 9.06 -9.75
CA ILE A 413 3.82 7.64 -9.86
C ILE A 413 3.09 7.15 -8.61
N TYR A 414 2.06 6.32 -8.81
CA TYR A 414 1.29 5.74 -7.72
C TYR A 414 2.13 4.82 -6.84
N ARG A 415 2.28 5.21 -5.56
CA ARG A 415 2.93 4.44 -4.48
C ARG A 415 4.36 3.98 -4.83
N MET A 416 5.25 4.93 -5.15
CA MET A 416 6.64 4.70 -5.57
C MET A 416 7.70 4.58 -4.47
#